data_AF-A0A924BMB8-F1
#
_entry.id   AF-A0A924BMB8-F1
#
_cell.length_a   1.000
_cell.length_b   1.000
_cell.length_c   1.000
_cell.angle_alpha   90.00
_cell.angle_beta   90.00
_cell.angle_gamma   90.00
#
_symmetry.space_group_name_H-M   'P 1'
#
loop_
_entity.id
_entity.type
_entity.pdbx_description
1 polymer ?
#
loop_
_entity_poly.entity_id
_entity_poly.type
_entity_poly.pdbx_seq_one_letter_code
_entity_poly.pdbx_strand_id
1 'polypeptide(L)' 'MNKSILAATLATVIWLPALAQQQITVVNFGGANANAQKKAYYEPFEKTGTKVVAVEYNGEQAKIK' A
#
# COMPACT_ATOMS: atom_id res chain seq x y z
N MET A 1 -22.73 28.68 -15.46
CA MET A 1 -22.31 27.34 -14.99
C MET A 1 -23.42 26.76 -14.13
N ASN A 2 -23.91 25.57 -14.47
CA ASN A 2 -25.13 25.03 -13.88
C ASN A 2 -24.78 24.51 -12.48
N LYS A 3 -25.52 24.94 -11.44
CA LYS A 3 -25.24 24.55 -10.04
C LYS A 3 -25.17 23.03 -9.84
N SER A 4 -25.92 22.27 -10.64
CA SER A 4 -25.90 20.81 -10.67
C SER A 4 -24.58 20.22 -11.18
N ILE A 5 -23.91 20.89 -12.13
CA ILE A 5 -22.57 20.49 -12.61
C ILE A 5 -21.54 20.73 -11.52
N LEU A 6 -21.66 21.84 -10.78
CA LEU A 6 -20.77 22.19 -9.68
C LEU A 6 -20.89 21.23 -8.48
N ALA A 7 -22.11 20.78 -8.17
CA ALA A 7 -22.36 19.80 -7.11
C ALA A 7 -21.83 18.41 -7.49
N ALA A 8 -21.98 18.00 -8.76
CA ALA A 8 -21.46 16.73 -9.25
C ALA A 8 -19.92 16.68 -9.25
N THR A 9 -19.24 17.77 -9.63
CA THR A 9 -17.77 17.84 -9.57
C THR A 9 -17.24 17.91 -8.15
N LEU A 10 -17.95 18.55 -7.21
CA LEU A 10 -17.53 18.54 -5.80
C LEU A 10 -17.67 17.14 -5.19
N ALA A 11 -18.73 16.40 -5.53
CA ALA A 11 -18.94 15.05 -5.03
C ALA A 11 -17.86 14.06 -5.48
N THR A 12 -17.33 14.17 -6.71
CA THR A 12 -16.28 13.26 -7.21
C THR A 12 -14.92 13.47 -6.55
N VAL A 13 -14.61 14.70 -6.12
CA VAL A 13 -13.31 15.02 -5.50
C VAL A 13 -13.18 14.43 -4.08
N ILE A 14 -14.30 14.21 -3.38
CA ILE A 14 -14.30 13.72 -1.98
C ILE A 14 -13.89 12.23 -1.90
N TRP A 15 -14.05 11.46 -2.99
CA TRP A 15 -13.72 10.02 -3.03
C TRP A 15 -12.30 9.70 -3.51
N LEU A 16 -11.58 10.69 -4.05
CA LEU A 16 -10.21 10.53 -4.54
C LEU A 16 -9.19 10.02 -3.50
N PRO A 17 -9.25 10.39 -2.20
CA PRO A 17 -8.25 9.95 -1.23
C PRO A 17 -8.22 8.43 -1.03
N ALA A 18 -9.37 7.75 -1.16
CA ALA A 18 -9.44 6.29 -1.03
C ALA A 18 -8.71 5.55 -2.18
N LEU A 19 -8.48 6.23 -3.30
CA LEU A 19 -7.74 5.69 -4.45
C LEU A 19 -6.22 5.94 -4.36
N ALA A 20 -5.75 6.80 -3.44
CA ALA A 20 -4.35 7.19 -3.36
C ALA A 20 -3.43 6.13 -2.72
N GLN A 21 -3.99 5.19 -1.95
CA GLN A 21 -3.21 4.20 -1.21
C GLN A 21 -2.90 2.96 -2.07
N GLN A 22 -2.05 3.16 -3.09
CA GLN A 22 -1.63 2.11 -4.04
C GLN A 22 -0.49 1.23 -3.53
N GLN A 23 -0.12 1.32 -2.26
CA GLN A 23 0.92 0.47 -1.68
C GLN A 23 0.63 0.08 -0.22
N ILE A 24 1.06 -1.11 0.15
CA ILE A 24 1.10 -1.59 1.54
C ILE A 24 2.54 -1.88 1.94
N THR A 25 2.89 -1.61 3.20
CA THR A 25 4.20 -1.96 3.75
C THR A 25 4.08 -3.26 4.54
N VAL A 26 4.94 -4.25 4.23
CA VAL A 26 5.00 -5.53 4.95
C VAL A 26 6.35 -5.64 5.63
N VAL A 27 6.35 -5.75 6.96
CA VAL A 27 7.57 -5.93 7.76
C VAL A 27 7.78 -7.43 8.03
N ASN A 28 8.98 -7.94 7.75
CA ASN A 28 9.36 -9.32 8.07
C ASN A 28 10.84 -9.41 8.52
N PHE A 29 11.31 -10.62 8.84
CA PHE A 29 12.68 -10.85 9.33
C PHE A 29 13.71 -11.15 8.23
N GLY A 30 13.39 -10.93 6.95
CA GLY A 30 14.33 -11.18 5.86
C GLY A 30 14.60 -12.66 5.56
N GLY A 31 15.71 -12.91 4.86
CA GLY A 31 16.21 -14.24 4.54
C GLY A 31 15.30 -15.11 3.64
N ALA A 32 15.45 -16.43 3.75
CA ALA A 32 14.72 -17.38 2.92
C ALA A 32 13.19 -17.31 3.10
N ASN A 33 12.73 -17.01 4.31
CA ASN A 33 11.31 -16.83 4.60
C ASN A 33 10.73 -15.61 3.87
N ALA A 34 11.43 -14.47 3.88
CA ALA A 34 11.01 -13.28 3.12
C ALA A 34 10.92 -13.56 1.61
N ASN A 35 11.89 -14.32 1.06
CA ASN A 35 11.87 -14.74 -0.34
C ASN A 35 10.69 -15.67 -0.68
N ALA A 36 10.36 -16.59 0.24
CA ALA A 36 9.19 -17.45 0.09
C ALA A 36 7.89 -16.63 0.12
N GLN A 37 7.77 -15.67 1.04
CA GLN A 37 6.60 -14.79 1.13
C GLN A 37 6.44 -13.93 -0.12
N LYS A 38 7.54 -13.42 -0.70
CA LYS A 38 7.49 -12.66 -1.95
C LYS A 38 6.83 -13.45 -3.08
N LYS A 39 7.27 -14.69 -3.30
CA LYS A 39 6.72 -15.56 -4.35
C LYS A 39 5.30 -16.03 -4.05
N ALA A 40 5.03 -16.41 -2.81
CA ALA A 40 3.74 -17.02 -2.44
C ALA A 40 2.62 -15.99 -2.29
N TYR A 41 2.93 -14.77 -1.84
CA TYR A 41 1.92 -13.79 -1.44
C TYR A 41 2.05 -12.45 -2.15
N TYR A 42 3.25 -11.86 -2.23
CA TYR A 42 3.39 -10.49 -2.73
C TYR A 42 3.14 -10.43 -4.23
N GLU A 43 3.82 -11.27 -5.02
CA GLU A 43 3.68 -11.29 -6.48
C GLU A 43 2.23 -11.55 -6.95
N PRO A 44 1.46 -12.49 -6.35
CA PRO A 44 0.03 -12.60 -6.64
C PRO A 44 -0.80 -11.39 -6.21
N PHE A 45 -0.53 -10.82 -5.03
CA PHE A 45 -1.28 -9.68 -4.51
C PHE A 45 -1.06 -8.41 -5.33
N GLU A 46 0.15 -8.17 -5.82
CA GLU A 46 0.46 -7.00 -6.66
C GLU A 46 -0.35 -6.96 -7.96
N LYS A 47 -0.86 -8.10 -8.43
CA LYS A 47 -1.78 -8.16 -9.58
C LYS A 47 -3.14 -7.51 -9.31
N THR A 48 -3.48 -7.22 -8.05
CA THR A 48 -4.66 -6.42 -7.68
C THR A 48 -4.47 -4.92 -7.96
N GLY A 49 -3.26 -4.50 -8.36
CA GLY A 49 -2.90 -3.10 -8.58
C GLY A 49 -2.33 -2.40 -7.35
N THR A 50 -2.24 -3.11 -6.21
CA THR A 50 -1.63 -2.59 -4.98
C THR A 50 -0.19 -3.10 -4.83
N LYS A 51 0.78 -2.19 -4.79
CA LYS A 51 2.20 -2.50 -4.62
C LYS A 51 2.49 -3.01 -3.20
N VAL A 52 3.42 -3.95 -3.06
CA VAL A 52 3.95 -4.37 -1.76
C VAL A 52 5.34 -3.79 -1.55
N VAL A 53 5.52 -3.04 -0.47
CA VAL A 53 6.81 -2.55 -0.01
C VAL A 53 7.26 -3.43 1.15
N ALA A 54 8.16 -4.37 0.88
CA ALA A 54 8.72 -5.22 1.93
C ALA A 54 9.83 -4.48 2.68
N VAL A 55 9.78 -4.53 4.01
CA VAL A 55 10.80 -3.96 4.90
C VAL A 55 11.33 -5.07 5.79
N GLU A 56 12.65 -5.18 5.86
CA GLU A 56 13.31 -6.13 6.76
C GLU A 56 13.53 -5.51 8.14
N TYR A 57 13.06 -6.18 9.18
CA TYR A 57 13.34 -5.87 10.56
C TYR A 57 14.46 -6.77 11.09
N ASN A 58 15.57 -6.16 11.47
CA ASN A 58 16.77 -6.83 11.98
C ASN A 58 17.04 -6.56 13.48
N GLY A 59 16.10 -5.90 14.18
CA GLY A 59 16.25 -5.57 15.60
C GLY A 59 16.96 -4.25 15.89
N GLU A 60 17.60 -3.60 14.91
CA GLU A 60 18.30 -2.32 15.13
C GLU A 60 17.36 -1.21 15.62
N GLN A 61 16.13 -1.17 15.10
CA GLN A 61 15.13 -0.20 15.52
C GLN A 61 14.73 -0.34 17.00
N ALA A 62 14.86 -1.53 17.60
CA ALA A 62 14.58 -1.75 19.02
C ALA A 62 15.73 -1.36 19.96
N LYS A 63 16.93 -1.13 19.41
CA LYS A 63 18.12 -0.70 20.18
C LYS A 63 18.12 0.81 20.46
N ILE A 64 17.37 1.58 19.69
CA ILE A 64 17.18 3.02 19.91
C ILE A 64 16.11 3.18 21.00
N LYS A 65 16.53 3.18 22.27
CA LYS A 65 15.73 3.56 23.45
C LYS A 65 16.50 4.56 24.29
#